data_AF-A0A1F8N6M0-F1
#
_entry.id   AF-A0A1F8N6M0-F1
#
_cell.length_a   1.000
_cell.length_b   1.000
_cell.length_c   1.000
_cell.angle_alpha   90.00
_cell.angle_beta   90.00
_cell.angle_gamma   90.00
#
_symmetry.space_group_name_H-M   'P 1'
#
loop_
_entity.id
_entity.type
_entity.pdbx_description
1 polymer ?
#
loop_
_entity_poly.entity_id
_entity_poly.type
_entity_poly.pdbx_seq_one_letter_code
_entity_poly.pdbx_strand_id
1 'polypeptide(L)'
;LVLYMDVIDDRQGNRIIGGMFWEAMERLSAMNGVVYDTPVQPHVDSEKLKVVADAMCVEAGVDLRLHSWAVNAIMEDRRVRGVIVESKSGRQALLGKVCIDASGDGDIAALAGADYEMGYQRIGLNLKAGGIDRARFQTFERDEPDRARDLRVQVRSLGGYSFSLGSTPDSDAGIYWINILGPASRQLDTREGGSVHEIFDGQLNAIDVEDISYAEVTLRKGLLTSLEFYRANVPGFEDVRLLTFASQLGVRESRRIMGAHFLTREDVLARREYTDAIGMAGIGYSPVNYYQIPYGCLVPSQLDGLLVAGRCISADHWIQHSTRLIPPAMLTGQAAGTAAALALQDGVEARNVDTAALRRQLASDGAML
;
A
#
# COMPACT_ATOMS: atom_id res chain seq x y z
N LEU A 1 10.60 7.23 3.26
CA LEU A 1 10.00 7.23 1.91
C LEU A 1 8.73 8.02 2.00
N VAL A 2 8.59 9.17 1.34
CA VAL A 2 7.41 10.01 1.58
C VAL A 2 6.22 9.40 0.88
N LEU A 3 5.28 8.95 1.70
CA LEU A 3 4.05 8.29 1.31
C LEU A 3 2.98 9.37 1.23
N TYR A 4 2.49 9.60 0.02
CA TYR A 4 1.24 10.31 -0.15
C TYR A 4 0.10 9.39 0.30
N MET A 5 -0.58 9.75 1.39
CA MET A 5 -1.74 8.99 1.86
C MET A 5 -2.99 9.59 1.24
N ASP A 6 -3.43 8.98 0.15
CA ASP A 6 -4.64 9.37 -0.55
C ASP A 6 -5.87 8.67 0.04
N VAL A 7 -7.06 9.10 -0.38
CA VAL A 7 -8.30 8.34 -0.20
C VAL A 7 -8.75 8.27 1.27
N ILE A 8 -8.46 9.33 2.03
CA ILE A 8 -8.80 9.44 3.46
C ILE A 8 -9.90 10.45 3.77
N ASP A 9 -10.40 11.13 2.74
CA ASP A 9 -11.46 12.14 2.82
C ASP A 9 -12.55 11.96 1.76
N ASP A 10 -13.66 12.64 2.03
CA ASP A 10 -14.77 12.83 1.12
C ASP A 10 -14.56 14.12 0.28
N ARG A 11 -15.34 14.32 -0.79
CA ARG A 11 -15.28 15.53 -1.63
C ARG A 11 -15.49 16.87 -0.90
N GLN A 12 -15.97 16.85 0.33
CA GLN A 12 -16.15 18.05 1.16
C GLN A 12 -14.95 18.27 2.10
N GLY A 13 -13.93 17.39 2.06
CA GLY A 13 -12.75 17.42 2.90
C GLY A 13 -12.98 16.83 4.29
N ASN A 14 -14.09 16.11 4.51
CA ASN A 14 -14.33 15.40 5.76
C ASN A 14 -13.56 14.09 5.76
N ARG A 15 -12.94 13.73 6.89
CA ARG A 15 -12.27 12.44 7.03
C ARG A 15 -13.28 11.30 6.86
N ILE A 16 -12.83 10.22 6.20
CA ILE A 16 -13.56 8.95 6.09
C ILE A 16 -12.76 7.78 6.68
N ILE A 17 -11.51 8.01 7.10
CA ILE A 17 -10.66 7.01 7.77
C ILE A 17 -10.19 7.59 9.11
N GLY A 18 -10.32 6.78 10.16
CA GLY A 18 -9.91 7.09 11.53
C GLY A 18 -9.05 5.97 12.14
N GLY A 19 -9.20 5.75 13.44
CA GLY A 19 -8.58 4.64 14.17
C GLY A 19 -7.05 4.69 14.15
N MET A 20 -6.42 3.51 14.06
CA MET A 20 -4.96 3.35 14.16
C MET A 20 -4.19 4.10 13.06
N PHE A 21 -4.81 4.29 11.88
CA PHE A 21 -4.21 5.14 10.85
C PHE A 21 -4.03 6.57 11.37
N TRP A 22 -5.07 7.15 11.97
CA TRP A 22 -5.01 8.53 12.44
C TRP A 22 -4.11 8.68 13.68
N GLU A 23 -4.11 7.69 14.57
CA GLU A 23 -3.15 7.65 15.68
C GLU A 23 -1.70 7.66 15.18
N ALA A 24 -1.37 6.87 14.15
CA ALA A 24 -0.05 6.88 13.55
C ALA A 24 0.31 8.25 12.95
N MET A 25 -0.67 8.92 12.31
CA MET A 25 -0.50 10.28 11.78
C MET A 25 -0.20 11.32 12.87
N GLU A 26 -0.85 11.22 14.03
CA GLU A 26 -0.62 12.10 15.18
C GLU A 26 0.76 11.88 15.78
N ARG A 27 1.18 10.62 15.95
CA ARG A 27 2.53 10.25 16.41
C ARG A 27 3.61 10.74 15.44
N LEU A 28 3.37 10.62 14.14
CA LEU A 28 4.26 11.16 13.10
C LEU A 28 4.36 12.68 13.17
N SER A 29 3.23 13.38 13.37
CA SER A 29 3.21 14.84 13.50
C SER A 29 4.08 15.30 14.67
N ALA A 30 4.01 14.58 15.80
CA ALA A 30 4.82 14.87 16.99
C ALA A 30 6.35 14.76 16.78
N MET A 31 6.79 14.09 15.71
CA MET A 31 8.22 13.94 15.36
C MET A 31 8.60 14.55 14.01
N ASN A 32 7.82 15.51 13.51
CA ASN A 32 8.00 16.16 12.21
C ASN A 32 8.10 15.13 11.06
N GLY A 33 7.28 14.08 11.12
CA GLY A 33 7.27 12.95 10.19
C GLY A 33 6.18 13.03 9.13
N VAL A 34 5.38 14.09 9.13
CA VAL A 34 4.36 14.35 8.13
C VAL A 34 4.31 15.84 7.80
N VAL A 35 4.07 16.14 6.53
CA VAL A 35 3.62 17.47 6.07
C VAL A 35 2.26 17.32 5.42
N TYR A 36 1.40 18.33 5.57
CA TYR A 36 0.05 18.34 5.04
C TYR A 36 -0.06 19.43 3.98
N ASP A 37 -0.39 19.07 2.74
CA ASP A 37 -0.75 20.08 1.71
C ASP A 37 -2.15 20.65 1.99
N THR A 38 -3.04 19.80 2.52
CA THR A 38 -4.33 20.15 3.13
C THR A 38 -4.54 19.28 4.38
N PRO A 39 -5.52 19.56 5.28
CA PRO A 39 -5.74 18.78 6.50
C PRO A 39 -5.96 17.27 6.29
N VAL A 40 -6.25 16.84 5.06
CA VAL A 40 -6.54 15.45 4.66
C VAL A 40 -5.66 14.98 3.49
N GLN A 41 -4.57 15.69 3.20
CA GLN A 41 -3.56 15.28 2.21
C GLN A 41 -2.17 15.23 2.84
N PRO A 42 -1.89 14.20 3.67
CA PRO A 42 -0.59 14.04 4.30
C PRO A 42 0.43 13.38 3.39
N HIS A 43 1.66 13.83 3.55
CA HIS A 43 2.88 13.28 2.98
C HIS A 43 3.78 12.81 4.13
N VAL A 44 3.93 11.50 4.27
CA VAL A 44 4.51 10.86 5.46
C VAL A 44 5.90 10.33 5.21
N ASP A 45 6.90 10.72 5.99
CA ASP A 45 8.23 10.09 5.93
C ASP A 45 8.18 8.63 6.41
N SER A 46 8.39 7.67 5.49
CA SER A 46 8.30 6.25 5.85
C SER A 46 9.39 5.75 6.78
N GLU A 47 10.54 6.41 6.89
CA GLU A 47 11.55 5.96 7.87
C GLU A 47 11.04 6.25 9.28
N LYS A 48 10.39 7.41 9.47
CA LYS A 48 9.70 7.73 10.72
C LYS A 48 8.45 6.88 10.92
N LEU A 49 7.70 6.55 9.86
CA LEU A 49 6.55 5.64 9.96
C LEU A 49 6.94 4.25 10.44
N LYS A 50 8.08 3.70 10.00
CA LYS A 50 8.59 2.42 10.53
C LYS A 50 8.80 2.49 12.04
N VAL A 51 9.46 3.55 12.52
CA VAL A 51 9.70 3.75 13.96
C VAL A 51 8.38 3.89 14.74
N VAL A 52 7.41 4.62 14.20
CA VAL A 52 6.07 4.74 14.80
C VAL A 52 5.35 3.39 14.85
N ALA A 53 5.38 2.61 13.76
CA ALA A 53 4.76 1.30 13.71
C ALA A 53 5.42 0.30 14.69
N ASP A 54 6.75 0.28 14.76
CA ASP A 54 7.51 -0.54 15.71
C ASP A 54 7.13 -0.18 17.16
N ALA A 55 7.08 1.13 17.48
CA ALA A 55 6.71 1.61 18.81
C ALA A 55 5.27 1.20 19.18
N MET A 56 4.30 1.38 18.28
CA MET A 56 2.91 0.97 18.50
C MET A 56 2.80 -0.53 18.80
N CYS A 57 3.54 -1.37 18.06
CA CYS A 57 3.57 -2.81 18.31
C CYS A 57 4.20 -3.15 19.67
N VAL A 58 5.35 -2.56 20.01
CA VAL A 58 6.03 -2.83 21.29
C VAL A 58 5.19 -2.36 22.48
N GLU A 59 4.57 -1.18 22.41
CA GLU A 59 3.67 -0.65 23.44
C GLU A 59 2.45 -1.55 23.66
N ALA A 60 1.93 -2.15 22.59
CA ALA A 60 0.84 -3.12 22.65
C ALA A 60 1.27 -4.52 23.13
N GLY A 61 2.56 -4.73 23.41
CA GLY A 61 3.09 -6.02 23.86
C GLY A 61 3.20 -7.07 22.75
N VAL A 62 3.26 -6.65 21.49
CA VAL A 62 3.45 -7.56 20.34
C VAL A 62 4.89 -8.07 20.32
N ASP A 63 5.06 -9.39 20.22
CA ASP A 63 6.36 -10.02 20.01
C ASP A 63 6.80 -9.86 18.54
N LEU A 64 7.55 -8.79 18.27
CA LEU A 64 8.00 -8.44 16.92
C LEU A 64 9.14 -9.33 16.42
N ARG A 65 8.98 -9.84 15.19
CA ARG A 65 9.99 -10.67 14.50
C ARG A 65 10.36 -10.12 13.12
N LEU A 66 11.24 -9.11 13.08
CA LEU A 66 11.63 -8.41 11.84
C LEU A 66 12.58 -9.19 10.89
N HIS A 67 13.07 -10.36 11.31
CA HIS A 67 14.00 -11.20 10.53
C HIS A 67 13.48 -12.63 10.34
N SER A 68 12.18 -12.78 10.11
CA SER A 68 11.52 -14.07 9.86
C SER A 68 10.67 -13.98 8.60
N TRP A 69 10.95 -14.83 7.61
CA TRP A 69 10.15 -14.95 6.40
C TRP A 69 9.23 -16.15 6.51
N ALA A 70 7.92 -15.94 6.39
CA ALA A 70 6.98 -17.06 6.33
C ALA A 70 7.09 -17.74 4.96
N VAL A 71 7.24 -19.06 4.95
CA VAL A 71 7.51 -19.86 3.75
C VAL A 71 6.50 -20.99 3.52
N ASN A 72 5.66 -21.29 4.51
CA ASN A 72 4.55 -22.24 4.37
C ASN A 72 3.47 -22.01 5.43
N ALA A 73 2.25 -22.45 5.17
CA ALA A 73 1.19 -22.52 6.16
C ALA A 73 1.21 -23.88 6.88
N ILE A 74 0.86 -23.89 8.17
CA ILE A 74 0.63 -25.12 8.93
C ILE A 74 -0.87 -25.37 8.96
N MET A 75 -1.29 -26.49 8.37
CA MET A 75 -2.70 -26.83 8.17
C MET A 75 -3.14 -27.97 9.08
N GLU A 76 -4.38 -27.89 9.55
CA GLU A 76 -5.15 -28.99 10.13
C GLU A 76 -6.50 -29.03 9.38
N ASP A 77 -6.64 -29.97 8.45
CA ASP A 77 -7.71 -29.96 7.44
C ASP A 77 -7.81 -28.61 6.71
N ARG A 78 -8.91 -27.89 6.87
CA ARG A 78 -9.16 -26.57 6.28
C ARG A 78 -8.74 -25.40 7.19
N ARG A 79 -8.17 -25.70 8.35
CA ARG A 79 -7.81 -24.70 9.36
C ARG A 79 -6.32 -24.36 9.30
N VAL A 80 -6.02 -23.07 9.23
CA VAL A 80 -4.65 -22.56 9.43
C VAL A 80 -4.35 -22.53 10.93
N ARG A 81 -3.28 -23.22 11.33
CA ARG A 81 -2.81 -23.32 12.72
C ARG A 81 -1.55 -22.51 13.01
N GLY A 82 -0.93 -21.94 11.98
CA GLY A 82 0.32 -21.23 12.09
C GLY A 82 1.07 -21.17 10.77
N VAL A 83 2.34 -20.80 10.86
CA VAL A 83 3.23 -20.67 9.70
C VAL A 83 4.59 -21.31 9.99
N ILE A 84 5.22 -21.81 8.94
CA ILE A 84 6.64 -22.16 8.94
C ILE A 84 7.40 -20.90 8.52
N VAL A 85 8.40 -20.52 9.30
CA VAL A 85 9.28 -19.39 9.00
C VAL A 85 10.72 -19.82 8.78
N GLU A 86 11.42 -19.11 7.91
CA GLU A 86 12.86 -19.19 7.71
C GLU A 86 13.56 -17.93 8.24
N SER A 87 14.72 -18.14 8.86
CA SER A 87 15.56 -17.07 9.39
C SER A 87 17.00 -17.53 9.49
N LYS A 88 17.92 -16.62 9.85
CA LYS A 88 19.31 -16.98 10.18
C LYS A 88 19.42 -17.91 11.39
N SER A 89 18.40 -17.96 12.24
CA SER A 89 18.31 -18.89 13.38
C SER A 89 17.78 -20.28 12.99
N GLY A 90 17.57 -20.51 11.70
CA GLY A 90 16.98 -21.73 11.15
C GLY A 90 15.46 -21.65 11.01
N ARG A 91 14.90 -22.78 10.56
CA ARG A 91 13.47 -22.97 10.35
C ARG A 91 12.74 -23.12 11.68
N GLN A 92 11.62 -22.43 11.83
CA GLN A 92 10.77 -22.52 13.03
C GLN A 92 9.30 -22.65 12.64
N ALA A 93 8.50 -23.29 13.51
CA ALA A 93 7.05 -23.28 13.43
C ALA A 93 6.50 -22.26 14.44
N LEU A 94 5.68 -21.32 13.95
CA LEU A 94 4.98 -20.35 14.78
C LEU A 94 3.49 -20.69 14.75
N LEU A 95 2.94 -21.11 15.88
CA LEU A 95 1.55 -21.52 16.00
C LEU A 95 0.68 -20.38 16.54
N GLY A 96 -0.54 -20.28 16.01
CA GLY A 96 -1.53 -19.29 16.39
C GLY A 96 -2.93 -19.90 16.45
N LYS A 97 -3.81 -19.31 17.27
CA LYS A 97 -5.23 -19.67 17.30
C LYS A 97 -6.00 -19.05 16.13
N VAL A 98 -5.59 -17.84 15.73
CA VAL A 98 -6.03 -17.10 14.54
C VAL A 98 -4.77 -16.55 13.88
N CYS A 99 -4.65 -16.73 12.57
CA CYS A 99 -3.60 -16.14 11.75
C CYS A 99 -4.20 -14.97 10.93
N ILE A 100 -3.45 -13.90 10.76
CA ILE A 100 -3.83 -12.77 9.89
C ILE A 100 -2.75 -12.66 8.82
N ASP A 101 -3.12 -12.90 7.57
CA ASP A 101 -2.26 -12.67 6.42
C ASP A 101 -2.31 -11.19 6.02
N ALA A 102 -1.30 -10.45 6.46
CA ALA A 102 -1.05 -9.07 6.09
C ALA A 102 0.20 -8.92 5.21
N SER A 103 0.57 -9.97 4.45
CA SER A 103 1.72 -9.96 3.53
C SER A 103 1.58 -8.96 2.38
N GLY A 104 0.35 -8.55 2.08
CA GLY A 104 0.01 -7.72 0.91
C GLY A 104 -0.09 -8.52 -0.39
N ASP A 105 0.52 -9.71 -0.47
CA ASP A 105 0.46 -10.62 -1.63
C ASP A 105 -0.37 -11.89 -1.39
N GLY A 106 -0.99 -11.98 -0.21
CA GLY A 106 -1.81 -13.13 0.19
C GLY A 106 -0.99 -14.43 0.26
N ASP A 107 0.29 -14.32 0.63
CA ASP A 107 1.22 -15.45 0.58
C ASP A 107 0.79 -16.59 1.51
N ILE A 108 0.35 -16.28 2.73
CA ILE A 108 -0.09 -17.30 3.69
C ILE A 108 -1.40 -17.92 3.24
N ALA A 109 -2.33 -17.11 2.75
CA ALA A 109 -3.61 -17.59 2.22
C ALA A 109 -3.38 -18.53 1.03
N ALA A 110 -2.52 -18.15 0.08
CA ALA A 110 -2.19 -18.99 -1.08
C ALA A 110 -1.45 -20.27 -0.67
N LEU A 111 -0.49 -20.19 0.26
CA LEU A 111 0.22 -21.37 0.80
C LEU A 111 -0.72 -22.31 1.59
N ALA A 112 -1.78 -21.76 2.18
CA ALA A 112 -2.84 -22.53 2.84
C ALA A 112 -3.88 -23.11 1.86
N GLY A 113 -3.76 -22.84 0.56
CA GLY A 113 -4.66 -23.35 -0.47
C GLY A 113 -5.95 -22.53 -0.65
N ALA A 114 -5.98 -21.26 -0.26
CA ALA A 114 -7.11 -20.38 -0.57
C ALA A 114 -7.20 -20.13 -2.08
N ASP A 115 -8.43 -20.10 -2.61
CA ASP A 115 -8.69 -19.56 -3.94
C ASP A 115 -8.36 -18.07 -4.02
N TYR A 116 -7.86 -17.62 -5.15
CA TYR A 116 -7.55 -16.22 -5.42
C TYR A 116 -7.67 -15.87 -6.90
N GLU A 117 -7.91 -14.60 -7.18
CA GLU A 117 -7.73 -14.01 -8.50
C GLU A 117 -6.37 -13.32 -8.58
N MET A 118 -5.64 -13.53 -9.68
CA MET A 118 -4.40 -12.82 -9.93
C MET A 118 -4.68 -11.52 -10.70
N GLY A 119 -4.16 -10.40 -10.19
CA GLY A 119 -4.13 -9.12 -10.88
C GLY A 119 -2.73 -8.77 -11.37
N TYR A 120 -2.67 -8.01 -12.46
CA TYR A 120 -1.42 -7.64 -13.10
C TYR A 120 -1.37 -6.13 -13.28
N GLN A 121 -0.43 -5.49 -12.58
CA GLN A 121 -0.28 -4.03 -12.58
C GLN A 121 1.18 -3.64 -12.83
N ARG A 122 1.41 -2.34 -13.07
CA ARG A 122 2.77 -1.78 -13.12
C ARG A 122 3.50 -2.02 -11.81
N ILE A 123 4.74 -2.48 -11.89
CA ILE A 123 5.63 -2.67 -10.75
C ILE A 123 6.52 -1.44 -10.65
N GLY A 124 6.44 -0.70 -9.53
CA GLY A 124 7.18 0.55 -9.34
C GLY A 124 8.48 0.38 -8.54
N LEU A 125 9.27 1.44 -8.49
CA LEU A 125 10.38 1.58 -7.55
C LEU A 125 10.51 3.03 -7.12
N ASN A 126 10.57 3.26 -5.82
CA ASN A 126 10.77 4.59 -5.27
C ASN A 126 12.26 4.83 -5.02
N LEU A 127 12.68 6.09 -5.10
CA LEU A 127 13.99 6.53 -4.61
C LEU A 127 13.88 7.71 -3.64
N LYS A 128 14.91 7.89 -2.81
CA LYS A 128 15.19 9.13 -2.09
C LYS A 128 16.32 9.86 -2.81
N ALA A 129 16.10 11.13 -3.13
CA ALA A 129 17.11 12.02 -3.69
C ALA A 129 17.28 13.26 -2.82
N GLY A 130 18.50 13.77 -2.76
CA GLY A 130 18.84 15.03 -2.08
C GLY A 130 19.43 16.04 -3.07
N GLY A 131 19.58 17.29 -2.65
CA GLY A 131 20.18 18.35 -3.47
C GLY A 131 19.25 18.90 -4.56
N ILE A 132 17.94 18.86 -4.32
CA ILE A 132 16.93 19.36 -5.26
C ILE A 132 16.40 20.71 -4.77
N ASP A 133 16.57 21.76 -5.57
CA ASP A 133 15.91 23.05 -5.39
C ASP A 133 14.51 23.02 -6.03
N ARG A 134 13.52 22.69 -5.20
CA ARG A 134 12.12 22.60 -5.63
C ARG A 134 11.56 23.94 -6.11
N ALA A 135 11.94 25.05 -5.49
CA ALA A 135 11.40 26.35 -5.84
C ALA A 135 11.83 26.76 -7.26
N ARG A 136 13.09 26.47 -7.60
CA ARG A 136 13.63 26.71 -8.94
C ARG A 136 13.05 25.73 -9.96
N PHE A 137 12.86 24.46 -9.59
CA PHE A 137 12.20 23.49 -10.46
C PHE A 137 10.74 23.86 -10.77
N GLN A 138 9.95 24.23 -9.75
CA GLN A 138 8.56 24.67 -9.94
C GLN A 138 8.46 25.96 -10.76
N THR A 139 9.38 26.91 -10.53
CA THR A 139 9.49 28.13 -11.34
C THR A 139 9.76 27.79 -12.80
N PHE A 140 10.70 26.88 -13.07
CA PHE A 140 10.99 26.39 -14.41
C PHE A 140 9.77 25.73 -15.06
N GLU A 141 9.07 24.82 -14.36
CA GLU A 141 7.90 24.15 -14.93
C GLU A 141 6.73 25.12 -15.23
N ARG A 142 6.58 26.17 -14.42
CA ARG A 142 5.55 27.20 -14.61
C ARG A 142 5.90 28.16 -15.75
N ASP A 143 7.14 28.63 -15.81
CA ASP A 143 7.55 29.71 -16.71
C ASP A 143 8.00 29.16 -18.09
N GLU A 144 8.46 27.91 -18.17
CA GLU A 144 8.90 27.23 -19.40
C GLU A 144 8.20 25.86 -19.63
N PRO A 145 6.85 25.80 -19.67
CA PRO A 145 6.11 24.53 -19.67
C PRO A 145 6.35 23.67 -20.92
N ASP A 146 6.53 24.28 -22.10
CA ASP A 146 6.84 23.55 -23.33
C ASP A 146 8.22 22.89 -23.27
N ARG A 147 9.23 23.61 -22.75
CA ARG A 147 10.57 23.04 -22.54
C ARG A 147 10.54 21.94 -21.49
N ALA A 148 9.80 22.11 -20.40
CA ALA A 148 9.63 21.06 -19.40
C ALA A 148 9.00 19.79 -20.01
N ARG A 149 7.99 19.93 -20.88
CA ARG A 149 7.40 18.82 -21.63
C ARG A 149 8.44 18.15 -22.54
N ASP A 150 9.23 18.92 -23.28
CA ASP A 150 10.23 18.38 -24.19
C ASP A 150 11.34 17.62 -23.45
N LEU A 151 11.80 18.12 -22.30
CA LEU A 151 12.77 17.42 -21.46
C LEU A 151 12.21 16.10 -20.90
N ARG A 152 10.93 16.07 -20.53
CA ARG A 152 10.26 14.82 -20.13
C ARG A 152 10.24 13.81 -21.28
N VAL A 153 9.99 14.24 -22.52
CA VAL A 153 10.07 13.36 -23.69
C VAL A 153 11.50 12.85 -23.92
N GLN A 154 12.50 13.72 -23.77
CA GLN A 154 13.91 13.35 -23.95
C GLN A 154 14.41 12.34 -22.91
N VAL A 155 14.11 12.52 -21.62
CA VAL A 155 14.55 11.55 -20.60
C VAL A 155 13.95 10.16 -20.85
N ARG A 156 12.70 10.11 -21.36
CA ARG A 156 12.02 8.86 -21.71
C ARG A 156 12.65 8.16 -22.91
N SER A 157 13.03 8.92 -23.95
CA SER A 157 13.69 8.33 -25.13
C SER A 157 15.05 7.71 -24.79
N LEU A 158 15.67 8.14 -23.69
CA LEU A 158 16.89 7.55 -23.12
C LEU A 158 16.61 6.33 -22.21
N GLY A 159 15.36 5.94 -22.04
CA GLY A 159 14.95 4.86 -21.13
C GLY A 159 14.89 5.27 -19.65
N GLY A 160 14.86 6.58 -19.38
CA GLY A 160 14.62 7.13 -18.05
C GLY A 160 13.14 7.44 -17.79
N TYR A 161 12.88 8.07 -16.64
CA TYR A 161 11.57 8.38 -16.11
C TYR A 161 11.47 9.88 -15.81
N SER A 162 10.26 10.43 -15.93
CA SER A 162 9.97 11.78 -15.48
C SER A 162 9.76 11.82 -13.97
N PHE A 163 10.25 12.86 -13.32
CA PHE A 163 10.07 13.09 -11.89
C PHE A 163 8.95 14.07 -11.61
N SER A 164 8.21 13.79 -10.54
CA SER A 164 7.25 14.70 -9.91
C SER A 164 7.63 14.82 -8.43
N LEU A 165 7.54 16.05 -7.89
CA LEU A 165 7.96 16.35 -6.52
C LEU A 165 6.74 16.71 -5.66
N GLY A 166 6.34 15.76 -4.81
CA GLY A 166 5.42 16.01 -3.70
C GLY A 166 6.08 16.77 -2.56
N SER A 167 5.27 17.36 -1.69
CA SER A 167 5.76 17.93 -0.43
C SER A 167 6.32 16.84 0.48
N THR A 168 7.30 17.20 1.32
CA THR A 168 7.96 16.27 2.24
C THR A 168 8.36 17.02 3.50
N PRO A 169 8.41 16.37 4.68
CA PRO A 169 8.91 17.00 5.90
C PRO A 169 10.32 17.60 5.77
N ASP A 170 11.12 17.10 4.82
CA ASP A 170 12.49 17.56 4.55
C ASP A 170 12.60 18.42 3.26
N SER A 171 11.50 19.06 2.81
CA SER A 171 11.50 19.86 1.58
C SER A 171 12.55 20.98 1.59
N ASP A 172 12.74 21.64 2.74
CA ASP A 172 13.73 22.72 2.91
C ASP A 172 15.18 22.23 2.82
N ALA A 173 15.42 20.94 3.10
CA ALA A 173 16.72 20.31 2.94
C ALA A 173 16.98 19.84 1.49
N GLY A 174 16.03 20.07 0.58
CA GLY A 174 16.12 19.62 -0.81
C GLY A 174 16.03 18.10 -0.95
N ILE A 175 15.40 17.43 0.01
CA ILE A 175 15.31 15.97 0.10
C ILE A 175 13.91 15.52 -0.33
N TYR A 176 13.84 14.77 -1.43
CA TYR A 176 12.58 14.33 -2.02
C TYR A 176 12.54 12.83 -2.21
N TRP A 177 11.30 12.34 -2.23
CA TRP A 177 10.98 10.97 -2.52
C TRP A 177 10.22 10.94 -3.83
N ILE A 178 10.71 10.13 -4.75
CA ILE A 178 10.24 10.12 -6.12
C ILE A 178 9.65 8.74 -6.38
N ASN A 179 8.36 8.71 -6.67
CA ASN A 179 7.60 7.51 -6.97
C ASN A 179 7.57 7.29 -8.48
N ILE A 180 8.07 6.15 -8.94
CA ILE A 180 8.02 5.75 -10.34
C ILE A 180 7.03 4.63 -10.55
N LEU A 181 6.08 4.88 -11.45
CA LEU A 181 5.29 3.82 -12.09
C LEU A 181 6.19 3.12 -13.11
N GLY A 182 6.65 1.94 -12.75
CA GLY A 182 7.58 1.18 -13.57
C GLY A 182 6.90 0.38 -14.68
N PRO A 183 7.59 -0.64 -15.21
CA PRO A 183 7.10 -1.42 -16.34
C PRO A 183 5.86 -2.25 -15.97
N ALA A 184 4.98 -2.41 -16.94
CA ALA A 184 3.89 -3.39 -16.90
C ALA A 184 4.25 -4.68 -17.67
N SER A 185 5.24 -4.66 -18.56
CA SER A 185 5.66 -5.80 -19.37
C SER A 185 7.18 -5.80 -19.60
N ARG A 186 7.74 -6.88 -20.14
CA ARG A 186 9.15 -6.94 -20.58
C ARG A 186 9.39 -6.24 -21.92
N GLN A 187 8.33 -5.87 -22.64
CA GLN A 187 8.43 -5.07 -23.85
C GLN A 187 8.59 -3.61 -23.46
N LEU A 188 9.32 -2.84 -24.28
CA LEU A 188 9.42 -1.39 -24.12
C LEU A 188 8.02 -0.79 -24.23
N ASP A 189 7.46 -0.37 -23.09
CA ASP A 189 6.18 0.30 -23.06
C ASP A 189 6.36 1.72 -23.61
N THR A 190 5.91 1.96 -24.84
CA THR A 190 5.92 3.28 -25.46
C THR A 190 4.73 4.14 -25.02
N ARG A 191 3.78 3.59 -24.23
CA ARG A 191 2.70 4.36 -23.59
C ARG A 191 3.19 4.85 -22.23
N GLU A 192 3.16 6.15 -22.10
CA GLU A 192 3.59 6.86 -20.91
C GLU A 192 2.39 7.62 -20.34
N GLY A 193 2.42 7.84 -19.03
CA GLY A 193 1.31 8.42 -18.31
C GLY A 193 0.35 7.36 -17.78
N GLY A 194 0.16 7.40 -16.47
CA GLY A 194 -1.04 6.89 -15.86
C GLY A 194 -1.20 7.39 -14.44
N SER A 195 -2.43 7.66 -14.05
CA SER A 195 -2.72 7.95 -12.64
C SER A 195 -2.49 6.68 -11.80
N VAL A 196 -2.27 6.83 -10.49
CA VAL A 196 -2.36 5.70 -9.54
C VAL A 196 -3.72 4.95 -9.60
N HIS A 197 -4.67 5.60 -10.27
CA HIS A 197 -6.06 5.24 -10.53
C HIS A 197 -6.32 4.60 -11.90
N GLU A 198 -5.33 4.52 -12.79
CA GLU A 198 -5.50 3.84 -14.08
C GLU A 198 -5.43 2.33 -13.93
N ILE A 199 -6.38 1.65 -14.56
CA ILE A 199 -6.48 0.20 -14.67
C ILE A 199 -5.48 -0.26 -15.73
N PHE A 200 -4.32 -0.77 -15.29
CA PHE A 200 -3.42 -1.49 -16.18
C PHE A 200 -3.69 -2.98 -16.13
N ASP A 201 -3.61 -3.65 -17.27
CA ASP A 201 -3.51 -5.10 -17.38
C ASP A 201 -2.08 -5.43 -17.82
N GLY A 202 -1.19 -5.51 -16.82
CA GLY A 202 0.21 -5.81 -17.04
C GLY A 202 0.44 -7.27 -17.47
N GLN A 203 1.67 -7.57 -17.85
CA GLN A 203 2.15 -8.94 -18.08
C GLN A 203 3.18 -9.37 -17.05
N LEU A 204 3.83 -8.42 -16.34
CA LEU A 204 4.74 -8.75 -15.26
C LEU A 204 3.95 -9.27 -14.06
N ASN A 205 4.38 -10.44 -13.58
CA ASN A 205 3.80 -11.07 -12.42
C ASN A 205 4.56 -10.65 -11.14
N ALA A 206 3.86 -10.00 -10.22
CA ALA A 206 4.45 -9.48 -8.97
C ALA A 206 4.92 -10.56 -7.97
N ILE A 207 4.56 -11.83 -8.18
CA ILE A 207 4.99 -12.97 -7.37
C ILE A 207 5.93 -13.92 -8.13
N ASP A 208 6.25 -13.61 -9.39
CA ASP A 208 7.26 -14.35 -10.16
C ASP A 208 8.65 -13.74 -9.94
N VAL A 209 9.61 -14.57 -9.54
CA VAL A 209 10.96 -14.12 -9.17
C VAL A 209 11.73 -13.51 -10.34
N GLU A 210 11.52 -14.00 -11.57
CA GLU A 210 12.22 -13.51 -12.75
C GLU A 210 11.65 -12.15 -13.19
N ASP A 211 10.34 -11.97 -13.10
CA ASP A 211 9.68 -10.70 -13.43
C ASP A 211 10.00 -9.58 -12.44
N ILE A 212 9.98 -9.85 -11.13
CA ILE A 212 10.36 -8.85 -10.13
C ILE A 212 11.85 -8.51 -10.22
N SER A 213 12.72 -9.50 -10.50
CA SER A 213 14.15 -9.26 -10.71
C SER A 213 14.39 -8.40 -11.96
N TYR A 214 13.70 -8.72 -13.06
CA TYR A 214 13.74 -7.91 -14.28
C TYR A 214 13.29 -6.47 -14.01
N ALA A 215 12.16 -6.28 -13.31
CA ALA A 215 11.62 -4.97 -12.98
C ALA A 215 12.63 -4.15 -12.16
N GLU A 216 13.22 -4.73 -11.12
CA GLU A 216 14.17 -4.06 -10.24
C GLU A 216 15.44 -3.60 -10.97
N VAL A 217 16.03 -4.48 -11.79
CA VAL A 217 17.22 -4.14 -12.59
C VAL A 217 16.90 -3.03 -13.59
N THR A 218 15.76 -3.15 -14.28
CA THR A 218 15.31 -2.17 -15.28
C THR A 218 15.06 -0.80 -14.64
N LEU A 219 14.33 -0.77 -13.53
CA LEU A 219 13.98 0.46 -12.83
C LEU A 219 15.21 1.17 -12.27
N ARG A 220 16.13 0.45 -11.63
CA ARG A 220 17.37 1.05 -11.11
C ARG A 220 18.20 1.69 -12.22
N LYS A 221 18.34 1.00 -13.36
CA LYS A 221 19.06 1.54 -14.52
C LYS A 221 18.40 2.80 -15.05
N GLY A 222 17.09 2.76 -15.33
CA GLY A 222 16.36 3.91 -15.84
C GLY A 222 16.35 5.09 -14.87
N LEU A 223 16.28 4.83 -13.56
CA LEU A 223 16.36 5.88 -12.53
C LEU A 223 17.73 6.56 -12.46
N LEU A 224 18.83 5.83 -12.65
CA LEU A 224 20.16 6.45 -12.77
C LEU A 224 20.26 7.31 -14.03
N THR A 225 19.78 6.83 -15.18
CA THR A 225 19.67 7.64 -16.41
C THR A 225 18.88 8.93 -16.16
N SER A 226 17.79 8.82 -15.40
CA SER A 226 16.93 9.97 -15.07
C SER A 226 17.68 10.98 -14.21
N LEU A 227 18.36 10.53 -13.16
CA LEU A 227 19.13 11.42 -12.28
C LEU A 227 20.25 12.15 -13.02
N GLU A 228 20.98 11.46 -13.91
CA GLU A 228 22.03 12.07 -14.74
C GLU A 228 21.45 13.09 -15.73
N PHE A 229 20.35 12.73 -16.41
CA PHE A 229 19.67 13.63 -17.33
C PHE A 229 19.14 14.87 -16.62
N TYR A 230 18.46 14.71 -15.49
CA TYR A 230 17.91 15.82 -14.72
C TYR A 230 19.03 16.74 -14.21
N ARG A 231 20.14 16.17 -13.72
CA ARG A 231 21.32 16.95 -13.29
C ARG A 231 21.85 17.87 -14.38
N ALA A 232 21.90 17.37 -15.62
CA ALA A 232 22.48 18.11 -16.74
C ALA A 232 21.51 19.10 -17.38
N ASN A 233 20.19 18.85 -17.31
CA ASN A 233 19.23 19.53 -18.19
C ASN A 233 18.08 20.26 -17.46
N VAL A 234 17.77 19.91 -16.21
CA VAL A 234 16.57 20.38 -15.52
C VAL A 234 16.96 21.37 -14.40
N PRO A 235 16.51 22.64 -14.48
CA PRO A 235 16.77 23.61 -13.42
C PRO A 235 16.29 23.14 -12.05
N GLY A 236 17.14 23.30 -11.03
CA GLY A 236 16.90 22.86 -9.66
C GLY A 236 17.38 21.45 -9.34
N PHE A 237 17.92 20.72 -10.33
CA PHE A 237 18.47 19.36 -10.14
C PHE A 237 20.00 19.30 -10.27
N GLU A 238 20.70 20.41 -10.43
CA GLU A 238 22.15 20.44 -10.68
C GLU A 238 22.96 19.73 -9.58
N ASP A 239 22.47 19.79 -8.34
CA ASP A 239 23.09 19.14 -7.19
C ASP A 239 22.41 17.82 -6.79
N VAL A 240 21.53 17.27 -7.63
CA VAL A 240 20.79 16.05 -7.30
C VAL A 240 21.75 14.88 -7.01
N ARG A 241 21.50 14.18 -5.90
CA ARG A 241 22.21 12.96 -5.49
C ARG A 241 21.21 11.87 -5.16
N LEU A 242 21.48 10.64 -5.61
CA LEU A 242 20.78 9.47 -5.11
C LEU A 242 21.19 9.23 -3.66
N LEU A 243 20.22 9.13 -2.75
CA LEU A 243 20.46 8.76 -1.36
C LEU A 243 20.20 7.26 -1.16
N THR A 244 19.07 6.76 -1.67
CA THR A 244 18.75 5.32 -1.64
C THR A 244 17.66 4.96 -2.64
N PHE A 245 17.61 3.70 -3.04
CA PHE A 245 16.39 3.08 -3.56
C PHE A 245 15.54 2.54 -2.41
N ALA A 246 14.24 2.34 -2.64
CA ALA A 246 13.41 1.60 -1.71
C ALA A 246 13.92 0.16 -1.53
N SER A 247 13.74 -0.40 -0.33
CA SER A 247 14.16 -1.77 0.01
C SER A 247 13.32 -2.86 -0.68
N GLN A 248 12.17 -2.49 -1.24
CA GLN A 248 11.26 -3.37 -1.96
C GLN A 248 10.67 -2.63 -3.16
N LEU A 249 10.27 -3.39 -4.18
CA LEU A 249 9.49 -2.88 -5.29
C LEU A 249 8.10 -2.45 -4.86
N GLY A 250 7.57 -1.42 -5.52
CA GLY A 250 6.20 -0.97 -5.38
C GLY A 250 5.25 -1.89 -6.13
N VAL A 251 4.98 -3.07 -5.58
CA VAL A 251 3.92 -3.97 -6.06
C VAL A 251 2.57 -3.29 -5.82
N ARG A 252 1.76 -3.19 -6.88
CA ARG A 252 0.43 -2.57 -6.80
C ARG A 252 -0.65 -3.62 -6.68
N GLU A 253 -0.49 -4.77 -7.29
CA GLU A 253 -1.48 -5.84 -7.24
C GLU A 253 -0.81 -7.18 -7.52
N SER A 254 -1.36 -8.22 -6.92
CA SER A 254 -0.94 -9.62 -7.07
C SER A 254 -2.16 -10.52 -6.82
N ARG A 255 -2.20 -11.30 -5.75
CA ARG A 255 -3.33 -12.16 -5.40
C ARG A 255 -4.40 -11.38 -4.65
N ARG A 256 -5.64 -11.49 -5.09
CA ARG A 256 -6.86 -11.06 -4.39
C ARG A 256 -7.56 -12.32 -3.89
N ILE A 257 -7.58 -12.54 -2.59
CA ILE A 257 -8.08 -13.79 -2.00
C ILE A 257 -9.60 -13.83 -2.11
N MET A 258 -10.17 -14.98 -2.47
CA MET A 258 -11.62 -15.16 -2.54
C MET A 258 -12.22 -15.27 -1.13
N GLY A 259 -12.86 -14.21 -0.69
CA GLY A 259 -13.49 -14.09 0.62
C GLY A 259 -14.96 -14.49 0.67
N ALA A 260 -15.53 -14.49 1.86
CA ALA A 260 -16.97 -14.69 2.10
C ALA A 260 -17.82 -13.59 1.47
N HIS A 261 -17.24 -12.40 1.30
CA HIS A 261 -17.76 -11.35 0.42
C HIS A 261 -16.70 -10.98 -0.62
N PHE A 262 -17.10 -10.84 -1.88
CA PHE A 262 -16.24 -10.35 -2.95
C PHE A 262 -16.75 -8.99 -3.39
N LEU A 263 -16.05 -7.93 -2.97
CA LEU A 263 -16.50 -6.55 -3.18
C LEU A 263 -16.28 -6.13 -4.63
N THR A 264 -17.36 -5.75 -5.32
CA THR A 264 -17.31 -5.43 -6.75
C THR A 264 -17.50 -3.93 -7.03
N ARG A 265 -17.07 -3.52 -8.23
CA ARG A 265 -17.38 -2.22 -8.82
C ARG A 265 -18.88 -1.96 -8.85
N GLU A 266 -19.70 -2.98 -9.13
CA GLU A 266 -21.15 -2.84 -9.18
C GLU A 266 -21.70 -2.47 -7.80
N ASP A 267 -21.24 -3.13 -6.74
CA ASP A 267 -21.66 -2.83 -5.37
C ASP A 267 -21.37 -1.36 -5.01
N VAL A 268 -20.17 -0.88 -5.36
CA VAL A 268 -19.77 0.51 -5.11
C VAL A 268 -20.59 1.49 -5.92
N LEU A 269 -20.76 1.26 -7.24
CA LEU A 269 -21.57 2.14 -8.09
C LEU A 269 -23.04 2.18 -7.66
N ALA A 270 -23.56 1.07 -7.14
CA ALA A 270 -24.91 0.98 -6.58
C ALA A 270 -25.02 1.56 -5.17
N ARG A 271 -23.91 2.02 -4.54
CA ARG A 271 -23.86 2.53 -3.16
C ARG A 271 -24.49 1.58 -2.16
N ARG A 272 -24.16 0.29 -2.26
CA ARG A 272 -24.66 -0.70 -1.31
C ARG A 272 -24.13 -0.42 0.08
N GLU A 273 -24.99 -0.62 1.06
CA GLU A 273 -24.67 -0.51 2.48
C GLU A 273 -24.58 -1.91 3.09
N TYR A 274 -23.67 -2.06 4.05
CA TYR A 274 -23.35 -3.35 4.65
C TYR A 274 -23.57 -3.31 6.17
N THR A 275 -24.33 -4.29 6.67
CA THR A 275 -24.57 -4.47 8.11
C THR A 275 -23.30 -4.94 8.84
N ASP A 276 -22.32 -5.46 8.11
CA ASP A 276 -21.01 -5.87 8.57
C ASP A 276 -19.86 -4.96 8.08
N ALA A 277 -20.14 -3.70 7.70
CA ALA A 277 -19.11 -2.74 7.31
C ALA A 277 -18.06 -2.54 8.41
N ILE A 278 -16.78 -2.72 8.08
CA ILE A 278 -15.61 -2.55 8.98
C ILE A 278 -14.86 -1.25 8.76
N GLY A 279 -15.28 -0.47 7.77
CA GLY A 279 -14.77 0.86 7.49
C GLY A 279 -14.98 1.27 6.06
N MET A 280 -14.34 2.37 5.66
CA MET A 280 -14.55 3.00 4.37
C MET A 280 -13.26 3.16 3.58
N ALA A 281 -13.40 3.18 2.26
CA ALA A 281 -12.38 3.66 1.34
C ALA A 281 -13.02 4.64 0.36
N GLY A 282 -12.27 5.68 -0.02
CA GLY A 282 -12.64 6.57 -1.12
C GLY A 282 -12.21 6.02 -2.48
N ILE A 283 -12.65 6.65 -3.56
CA ILE A 283 -12.05 6.45 -4.88
C ILE A 283 -12.00 7.81 -5.57
N GLY A 284 -10.82 8.44 -5.60
CA GLY A 284 -10.66 9.84 -6.03
C GLY A 284 -11.20 10.18 -7.43
N TYR A 285 -11.36 9.19 -8.30
CA TYR A 285 -11.84 9.31 -9.69
C TYR A 285 -13.23 8.71 -9.91
N SER A 286 -13.85 8.12 -8.89
CA SER A 286 -15.17 7.50 -8.99
C SER A 286 -16.28 8.55 -8.86
N PRO A 287 -17.44 8.37 -9.53
CA PRO A 287 -18.64 9.16 -9.22
C PRO A 287 -19.12 8.95 -7.78
N VAL A 288 -18.76 7.82 -7.17
CA VAL A 288 -19.04 7.48 -5.78
C VAL A 288 -17.86 7.92 -4.92
N ASN A 289 -18.13 8.88 -4.04
CA ASN A 289 -17.16 9.57 -3.19
C ASN A 289 -16.35 8.58 -2.34
N TYR A 290 -17.05 7.75 -1.58
CA TYR A 290 -16.53 6.67 -0.74
C TYR A 290 -17.53 5.52 -0.66
N TYR A 291 -17.06 4.37 -0.19
CA TYR A 291 -17.85 3.14 -0.05
C TYR A 291 -17.40 2.35 1.18
N GLN A 292 -18.26 1.43 1.61
CA GLN A 292 -18.01 0.55 2.75
C GLN A 292 -17.27 -0.72 2.34
N ILE A 293 -16.36 -1.17 3.20
CA ILE A 293 -15.70 -2.48 3.10
C ILE A 293 -16.40 -3.42 4.09
N PRO A 294 -17.09 -4.48 3.64
CA PRO A 294 -17.71 -5.46 4.53
C PRO A 294 -16.68 -6.42 5.14
N TYR A 295 -16.96 -6.92 6.35
CA TYR A 295 -16.08 -7.85 7.07
C TYR A 295 -15.80 -9.13 6.27
N GLY A 296 -16.78 -9.60 5.50
CA GLY A 296 -16.62 -10.77 4.63
C GLY A 296 -15.46 -10.66 3.63
N CYS A 297 -14.96 -9.45 3.34
CA CYS A 297 -13.78 -9.24 2.50
C CYS A 297 -12.47 -9.73 3.14
N LEU A 298 -12.43 -9.82 4.48
CA LEU A 298 -11.27 -10.26 5.25
C LEU A 298 -11.29 -11.77 5.53
N VAL A 299 -12.41 -12.45 5.27
CA VAL A 299 -12.63 -13.85 5.66
C VAL A 299 -12.49 -14.74 4.43
N PRO A 300 -11.40 -15.53 4.28
CA PRO A 300 -11.27 -16.48 3.17
C PRO A 300 -12.45 -17.46 3.11
N SER A 301 -13.04 -17.62 1.93
CA SER A 301 -14.25 -18.44 1.73
C SER A 301 -14.06 -19.90 2.17
N GLN A 302 -12.88 -20.45 1.94
CA GLN A 302 -12.59 -21.87 2.11
C GLN A 302 -11.77 -22.24 3.36
N LEU A 303 -11.23 -21.27 4.10
CA LEU A 303 -10.29 -21.56 5.18
C LEU A 303 -10.80 -21.08 6.54
N ASP A 304 -10.49 -21.84 7.58
CA ASP A 304 -10.69 -21.47 8.97
C ASP A 304 -9.37 -21.06 9.62
N GLY A 305 -9.46 -20.34 10.75
CA GLY A 305 -8.26 -19.89 11.48
C GLY A 305 -7.42 -18.83 10.75
N LEU A 306 -7.90 -18.27 9.65
CA LEU A 306 -7.21 -17.26 8.84
C LEU A 306 -8.13 -16.05 8.56
N LEU A 307 -7.55 -14.85 8.66
CA LEU A 307 -8.07 -13.63 8.05
C LEU A 307 -7.03 -13.07 7.07
N VAL A 308 -7.45 -12.25 6.12
CA VAL A 308 -6.59 -11.51 5.19
C VAL A 308 -6.78 -10.01 5.41
N ALA A 309 -5.72 -9.22 5.30
CA ALA A 309 -5.77 -7.77 5.47
C ALA A 309 -4.81 -7.06 4.51
N GLY A 310 -5.12 -5.80 4.18
CA GLY A 310 -4.32 -5.00 3.25
C GLY A 310 -4.65 -5.26 1.78
N ARG A 311 -3.61 -5.30 0.94
CA ARG A 311 -3.76 -5.34 -0.52
C ARG A 311 -4.41 -6.61 -1.07
N CYS A 312 -4.37 -7.71 -0.32
CA CYS A 312 -4.82 -9.04 -0.76
C CYS A 312 -6.27 -9.39 -0.37
N ILE A 313 -7.02 -8.45 0.23
CA ILE A 313 -8.42 -8.69 0.61
C ILE A 313 -9.31 -9.01 -0.60
N SER A 314 -10.48 -9.59 -0.33
CA SER A 314 -11.44 -10.01 -1.34
C SER A 314 -12.18 -8.84 -1.98
N ALA A 315 -11.67 -8.40 -3.12
CA ALA A 315 -12.26 -7.36 -3.94
C ALA A 315 -11.92 -7.58 -5.41
N ASP A 316 -12.70 -7.01 -6.32
CA ASP A 316 -12.36 -7.01 -7.74
C ASP A 316 -11.18 -6.09 -8.06
N HIS A 317 -10.68 -6.22 -9.28
CA HIS A 317 -9.57 -5.41 -9.80
C HIS A 317 -9.79 -3.91 -9.66
N TRP A 318 -11.00 -3.45 -9.98
CA TRP A 318 -11.34 -2.05 -10.02
C TRP A 318 -11.32 -1.44 -8.61
N ILE A 319 -11.88 -2.16 -7.65
CA ILE A 319 -11.93 -1.78 -6.24
C ILE A 319 -10.54 -1.80 -5.61
N GLN A 320 -9.73 -2.79 -5.97
CA GLN A 320 -8.38 -2.99 -5.46
C GLN A 320 -7.51 -1.73 -5.61
N HIS A 321 -7.70 -0.94 -6.67
CA HIS A 321 -7.00 0.34 -6.88
C HIS A 321 -7.06 1.31 -5.69
N SER A 322 -8.14 1.23 -4.90
CA SER A 322 -8.35 2.06 -3.71
C SER A 322 -8.15 1.30 -2.41
N THR A 323 -8.65 0.06 -2.27
CA THR A 323 -8.50 -0.70 -1.02
C THR A 323 -7.05 -1.08 -0.70
N ARG A 324 -6.17 -1.15 -1.71
CA ARG A 324 -4.76 -1.43 -1.50
C ARG A 324 -3.95 -0.26 -0.94
N LEU A 325 -4.51 0.95 -0.98
CA LEU A 325 -3.79 2.13 -0.54
C LEU A 325 -3.52 2.01 0.95
N ILE A 326 -2.46 2.67 1.42
CA ILE A 326 -1.97 2.50 2.79
C ILE A 326 -3.07 2.75 3.83
N PRO A 327 -3.93 3.79 3.72
CA PRO A 327 -4.93 4.03 4.75
C PRO A 327 -6.02 2.95 4.82
N PRO A 328 -6.67 2.53 3.71
CA PRO A 328 -7.56 1.36 3.74
C PRO A 328 -6.86 0.06 4.17
N ALA A 329 -5.58 -0.13 3.83
CA ALA A 329 -4.81 -1.29 4.27
C ALA A 329 -4.60 -1.30 5.80
N MET A 330 -4.27 -0.15 6.40
CA MET A 330 -4.17 -0.02 7.86
C MET A 330 -5.52 -0.22 8.54
N LEU A 331 -6.60 0.30 7.96
CA LEU A 331 -7.97 0.10 8.44
C LEU A 331 -8.36 -1.39 8.46
N THR A 332 -8.10 -2.11 7.37
CA THR A 332 -8.39 -3.56 7.32
C THR A 332 -7.51 -4.36 8.26
N GLY A 333 -6.27 -3.92 8.50
CA GLY A 333 -5.40 -4.49 9.54
C GLY A 333 -5.97 -4.32 10.96
N GLN A 334 -6.43 -3.11 11.31
CA GLN A 334 -7.11 -2.86 12.58
C GLN A 334 -8.36 -3.74 12.72
N ALA A 335 -9.22 -3.78 11.70
CA ALA A 335 -10.42 -4.61 11.70
C ALA A 335 -10.11 -6.10 11.87
N ALA A 336 -9.11 -6.65 11.17
CA ALA A 336 -8.71 -8.04 11.32
C ALA A 336 -8.18 -8.36 12.72
N GLY A 337 -7.36 -7.47 13.29
CA GLY A 337 -6.83 -7.62 14.65
C GLY A 337 -7.93 -7.60 15.71
N THR A 338 -8.85 -6.63 15.64
CA THR A 338 -10.01 -6.54 16.55
C THR A 338 -10.92 -7.76 16.42
N ALA A 339 -11.20 -8.21 15.19
CA ALA A 339 -12.02 -9.39 14.97
C ALA A 339 -11.36 -10.66 15.52
N ALA A 340 -10.05 -10.83 15.35
CA ALA A 340 -9.31 -11.94 15.93
C ALA A 340 -9.37 -11.92 17.48
N ALA A 341 -9.23 -10.76 18.10
CA ALA A 341 -9.36 -10.62 19.56
C ALA A 341 -10.76 -11.01 20.05
N LEU A 342 -11.82 -10.53 19.39
CA LEU A 342 -13.21 -10.88 19.71
C LEU A 342 -13.48 -12.38 19.51
N ALA A 343 -13.00 -12.97 18.41
CA ALA A 343 -13.13 -14.40 18.15
C ALA A 343 -12.53 -15.24 19.30
N LEU A 344 -11.36 -14.84 19.79
CA LEU A 344 -10.68 -15.50 20.90
C LEU A 344 -11.41 -15.31 22.23
N GLN A 345 -11.94 -14.12 22.49
CA GLN A 345 -12.70 -13.80 23.69
C GLN A 345 -14.00 -14.62 23.77
N ASP A 346 -14.72 -14.71 22.65
CA ASP A 346 -16.04 -15.35 22.58
C ASP A 346 -15.94 -16.86 22.30
N GLY A 347 -14.73 -17.37 22.02
CA GLY A 347 -14.51 -18.78 21.72
C GLY A 347 -15.12 -19.24 20.39
N VAL A 348 -15.19 -18.34 19.41
CA VAL A 348 -15.77 -18.59 18.08
C VAL A 348 -14.69 -18.54 16.99
N GLU A 349 -15.04 -19.05 15.82
CA GLU A 349 -14.21 -18.85 14.63
C GLU A 349 -14.18 -17.38 14.21
N ALA A 350 -13.06 -16.91 13.66
CA ALA A 350 -12.95 -15.55 13.15
C ALA A 350 -14.04 -15.25 12.08
N ARG A 351 -14.42 -16.24 11.27
CA ARG A 351 -15.52 -16.12 10.30
C ARG A 351 -16.91 -15.93 10.94
N ASN A 352 -17.06 -16.27 12.22
CA ASN A 352 -18.33 -16.30 12.95
C ASN A 352 -18.41 -15.22 14.04
N VAL A 353 -17.51 -14.23 14.03
CA VAL A 353 -17.53 -13.10 14.96
C VAL A 353 -18.84 -12.31 14.81
N ASP A 354 -19.40 -11.84 15.93
CA ASP A 354 -20.51 -10.88 15.90
C ASP A 354 -20.03 -9.57 15.29
N THR A 355 -20.39 -9.34 14.03
CA THR A 355 -19.98 -8.14 13.29
C THR A 355 -20.58 -6.86 13.87
N ALA A 356 -21.70 -6.93 14.59
CA ALA A 356 -22.22 -5.78 15.31
C ALA A 356 -21.34 -5.42 16.52
N ALA A 357 -20.82 -6.42 17.25
CA ALA A 357 -19.84 -6.21 18.31
C ALA A 357 -18.52 -5.66 17.77
N LEU A 358 -18.01 -6.23 16.67
CA LEU A 358 -16.83 -5.75 15.97
C LEU A 358 -16.97 -4.27 15.58
N ARG A 359 -18.08 -3.90 14.96
CA ARG A 359 -18.37 -2.51 14.59
C ARG A 359 -18.41 -1.57 15.78
N ARG A 360 -19.05 -1.97 16.88
CA ARG A 360 -19.07 -1.17 18.12
C ARG A 360 -17.66 -0.95 18.66
N GLN A 361 -16.83 -1.99 18.68
CA GLN A 361 -15.44 -1.89 19.13
C GLN A 361 -14.62 -0.96 18.23
N LEU A 362 -14.67 -1.15 16.91
CA LEU A 362 -13.96 -0.31 15.95
C LEU A 362 -14.35 1.17 16.07
N ALA A 363 -15.65 1.47 16.18
CA ALA A 363 -16.13 2.84 16.39
C ALA A 363 -15.65 3.43 17.73
N SER A 364 -15.62 2.62 18.80
CA SER A 364 -15.07 3.02 20.10
C SER A 364 -13.56 3.32 20.02
N ASP A 365 -12.85 2.61 19.15
CA ASP A 365 -11.42 2.82 18.87
C ASP A 365 -11.17 3.93 17.83
N GLY A 366 -12.19 4.73 17.51
CA GLY A 366 -12.10 5.88 16.63
C GLY A 366 -12.09 5.57 15.14
N ALA A 367 -12.37 4.33 14.72
CA ALA A 367 -12.55 4.01 13.31
C ALA A 367 -13.87 4.60 12.77
N MET A 368 -13.89 4.90 11.46
CA MET A 368 -15.06 5.43 10.77
C MET A 368 -15.67 4.32 9.90
N LEU A 369 -16.99 4.11 9.99
CA LEU A 369 -17.72 2.94 9.45
C LEU A 369 -18.84 3.31 8.49
#